data_AF-A0A538TEE1-F1
#
_entry.id   AF-A0A538TEE1-F1
#
_cell.length_a   1.000
_cell.length_b   1.000
_cell.length_c   1.000
_cell.angle_alpha   90.00
_cell.angle_beta   90.00
_cell.angle_gamma   90.00
#
_symmetry.space_group_name_H-M   'P 1'
#
loop_
_entity.id
_entity.type
_entity.pdbx_description
1 polymer ?
#
loop_
_entity_poly.entity_id
_entity_poly.type
_entity_poly.pdbx_seq_one_letter_code
_entity_poly.pdbx_strand_id
1 'polypeptide(L)'
;MRGASAVAAILKTRAGAPVRAFVVWEPVLWTDAFPPSGDVLACYVSDARATHWWDPNRSLSEEILRSPWTRKYPVRGGPLKIVWDWVACYPPGARWEANFPEPVVQEFPVVDSADRVRDWLGGAAAAVEPVP
;
A
#
# COMPACT_ATOMS: atom_id res chain seq x y z
N MET A 1 8.17 -1.22 -12.34
CA MET A 1 7.49 -0.29 -11.41
C MET A 1 8.35 -0.13 -10.16
N ARG A 2 8.73 1.09 -9.79
CA ARG A 2 9.68 1.31 -8.68
C ARG A 2 9.04 1.20 -7.30
N GLY A 3 7.80 1.66 -7.13
CA GLY A 3 7.09 1.57 -5.85
C GLY A 3 6.90 0.14 -5.34
N ALA A 4 6.45 -0.78 -6.21
CA ALA A 4 6.31 -2.19 -5.84
C ALA A 4 7.65 -2.83 -5.42
N SER A 5 8.74 -2.55 -6.16
CA SER A 5 10.08 -3.01 -5.77
C SER A 5 10.54 -2.40 -4.43
N ALA A 6 10.16 -1.17 -4.12
CA ALA A 6 10.42 -0.56 -2.81
C ALA A 6 9.67 -1.27 -1.68
N VAL A 7 8.39 -1.63 -1.88
CA VAL A 7 7.64 -2.47 -0.93
C VAL A 7 8.35 -3.80 -0.69
N ALA A 8 8.79 -4.48 -1.75
CA ALA A 8 9.53 -5.74 -1.61
C ALA A 8 10.84 -5.57 -0.82
N ALA A 9 11.58 -4.49 -1.04
CA ALA A 9 12.80 -4.19 -0.29
C ALA A 9 12.52 -3.90 1.20
N ILE A 10 11.46 -3.16 1.51
CA ILE A 10 11.00 -2.89 2.88
C ILE A 10 10.65 -4.19 3.59
N LEU A 11 9.85 -5.06 2.94
CA LEU A 11 9.46 -6.34 3.51
C LEU A 11 10.69 -7.23 3.75
N LYS A 12 11.60 -7.33 2.77
CA LYS A 12 12.82 -8.14 2.89
C LYS A 12 13.72 -7.69 4.04
N THR A 13 13.92 -6.38 4.19
CA THR A 13 14.75 -5.82 5.28
C THR A 13 14.10 -5.97 6.67
N ARG A 14 12.80 -6.22 6.72
CA ARG A 14 12.03 -6.48 7.95
C ARG A 14 11.37 -7.86 7.92
N ALA A 15 12.13 -8.90 7.58
CA ALA A 15 11.61 -10.27 7.41
C ALA A 15 10.85 -10.82 8.65
N GLY A 16 11.24 -10.42 9.87
CA GLY A 16 10.59 -10.85 11.12
C GLY A 16 9.41 -9.97 11.58
N ALA A 17 9.10 -8.88 10.88
CA ALA A 17 8.01 -8.00 11.29
C ALA A 17 6.64 -8.68 11.05
N PRO A 18 5.72 -8.71 12.03
CA PRO A 18 4.41 -9.34 11.92
C PRO A 18 3.44 -8.45 11.15
N VAL A 19 3.70 -8.28 9.85
CA VAL A 19 2.90 -7.42 8.98
C VAL A 19 2.29 -8.18 7.82
N ARG A 20 1.19 -7.63 7.31
CA ARG A 20 0.56 -8.04 6.06
C ARG A 20 0.63 -6.87 5.10
N ALA A 21 1.04 -7.14 3.87
CA ALA A 21 1.07 -6.15 2.80
C ALA A 21 -0.05 -6.45 1.80
N PHE A 22 -0.85 -5.43 1.47
CA PHE A 22 -1.84 -5.52 0.41
C PHE A 22 -1.33 -4.71 -0.77
N VAL A 23 -1.05 -5.38 -1.89
CA VAL A 23 -0.56 -4.74 -3.11
C VAL A 23 -1.72 -4.69 -4.09
N VAL A 24 -2.31 -3.52 -4.26
CA VAL A 24 -3.46 -3.31 -5.13
C VAL A 24 -2.98 -2.71 -6.45
N TRP A 25 -3.34 -3.39 -7.53
CA TRP A 25 -3.02 -3.00 -8.90
C TRP A 25 -4.28 -2.40 -9.51
N GLU A 26 -4.15 -1.20 -10.07
CA GLU A 26 -5.22 -0.48 -10.76
C GLU A 26 -4.78 -0.17 -12.20
N PRO A 27 -5.71 -0.11 -13.16
CA PRO A 27 -5.39 0.28 -14.53
C PRO A 27 -4.99 1.76 -14.55
N VAL A 28 -3.79 2.09 -15.04
CA VAL A 28 -3.32 3.50 -15.16
C VAL A 28 -3.46 3.99 -16.59
N LEU A 29 -3.09 3.14 -17.55
CA LEU A 29 -3.18 3.40 -18.98
C LEU A 29 -4.48 2.82 -19.55
N TRP A 30 -4.93 3.38 -20.66
CA TRP A 30 -6.09 2.87 -21.41
C TRP A 30 -5.88 1.44 -21.95
N THR A 31 -4.62 1.00 -22.04
CA THR A 31 -4.21 -0.35 -22.44
C THR A 31 -4.22 -1.37 -21.29
N ASP A 32 -4.40 -0.95 -20.04
CA ASP A 32 -4.33 -1.82 -18.85
C ASP A 32 -5.66 -2.57 -18.63
N ALA A 33 -6.16 -3.26 -19.66
CA ALA A 33 -7.47 -3.91 -19.63
C ALA A 33 -7.53 -5.16 -18.73
N PHE A 34 -6.38 -5.69 -18.31
CA PHE A 34 -6.27 -6.96 -17.60
C PHE A 34 -5.29 -6.85 -16.43
N PRO A 35 -5.48 -7.67 -15.37
CA PRO A 35 -4.50 -7.75 -14.30
C PRO A 35 -3.13 -8.14 -14.85
N PRO A 36 -2.03 -7.68 -14.23
CA PRO A 36 -0.73 -8.27 -14.51
C PRO A 36 -0.79 -9.78 -14.23
N SER A 37 -0.20 -10.58 -15.13
CA SER A 37 -0.13 -12.04 -14.92
C SER A 37 0.58 -12.40 -13.60
N GLY A 38 0.28 -13.57 -13.04
CA GLY A 38 0.87 -14.03 -11.76
C GLY A 38 2.39 -13.97 -11.72
N ASP A 39 3.08 -14.35 -12.80
CA ASP A 39 4.54 -14.29 -12.90
C ASP A 39 5.07 -12.86 -12.82
N VAL A 40 4.39 -11.90 -13.46
CA VAL A 40 4.73 -10.48 -13.40
C VAL A 40 4.54 -9.93 -11.99
N LEU A 41 3.46 -10.32 -11.30
CA LEU A 41 3.21 -9.93 -9.92
C LEU A 41 4.31 -10.45 -8.99
N ALA A 42 4.67 -11.73 -9.12
CA ALA A 42 5.74 -12.37 -8.36
C ALA A 42 7.11 -11.75 -8.62
N CYS A 43 7.39 -11.25 -9.83
CA CYS A 43 8.63 -10.52 -10.11
C CYS A 43 8.76 -9.21 -9.32
N TYR A 44 7.66 -8.56 -8.96
CA TYR A 44 7.70 -7.27 -8.24
C TYR A 44 7.70 -7.44 -6.73
N VAL A 45 6.80 -8.26 -6.20
CA VAL A 45 6.69 -8.52 -4.75
C VAL A 45 6.40 -10.00 -4.55
N SER A 46 7.43 -10.79 -4.26
CA SER A 46 7.29 -12.24 -4.02
C SER A 46 7.18 -12.61 -2.54
N ASP A 47 7.12 -11.63 -1.64
CA ASP A 47 7.09 -11.87 -0.19
C ASP A 47 5.76 -12.53 0.20
N ALA A 48 5.81 -13.62 0.98
CA ALA A 48 4.63 -14.39 1.37
C ALA A 48 3.62 -13.60 2.23
N ARG A 49 4.04 -12.48 2.82
CA ARG A 49 3.15 -11.56 3.55
C ARG A 49 2.39 -10.61 2.63
N ALA A 50 2.72 -10.58 1.34
CA ALA A 50 2.06 -9.75 0.35
C ALA A 50 0.89 -10.52 -0.30
N THR A 51 -0.31 -9.92 -0.26
CA THR A 51 -1.46 -10.37 -1.05
C THR A 51 -1.72 -9.36 -2.16
N HIS A 52 -1.80 -9.86 -3.39
CA HIS A 52 -2.01 -9.04 -4.58
C HIS A 52 -3.49 -9.01 -4.94
N TRP A 53 -3.99 -7.83 -5.28
CA TRP A 53 -5.37 -7.60 -5.70
C TRP A 53 -5.41 -6.80 -6.99
N TRP A 54 -6.35 -7.13 -7.86
CA TRP A 54 -6.66 -6.34 -9.05
C TRP A 54 -7.95 -5.55 -8.83
N ASP A 55 -7.89 -4.24 -9.00
CA ASP A 55 -9.04 -3.34 -8.91
C ASP A 55 -9.27 -2.63 -10.25
N PRO A 56 -10.00 -3.27 -11.19
CA PRO A 56 -10.23 -2.71 -12.52
C PRO A 56 -11.09 -1.44 -12.49
N ASN A 57 -11.88 -1.27 -11.43
CA ASN A 57 -12.82 -0.16 -11.29
C ASN A 57 -12.19 1.03 -10.55
N ARG A 58 -10.94 0.90 -10.07
CA ARG A 58 -10.24 1.93 -9.29
C ARG A 58 -11.01 2.34 -8.03
N SER A 59 -11.72 1.37 -7.44
CA SER A 59 -12.60 1.56 -6.29
C SER A 59 -11.81 2.04 -5.07
N LEU A 60 -10.59 1.52 -4.89
CA LEU A 60 -9.67 1.94 -3.83
C LEU A 60 -9.23 3.39 -4.04
N SER A 61 -8.78 3.75 -5.24
CA SER A 61 -8.48 5.14 -5.60
C SER A 61 -9.65 6.08 -5.32
N GLU A 62 -10.87 5.71 -5.70
CA GLU A 62 -12.06 6.52 -5.43
C GLU A 62 -12.30 6.71 -3.92
N GLU A 63 -12.21 5.65 -3.13
CA GLU A 63 -12.39 5.74 -1.69
C GLU A 63 -11.31 6.62 -1.06
N ILE A 64 -10.04 6.41 -1.42
CA ILE A 64 -8.92 7.21 -0.92
C ILE A 64 -9.16 8.68 -1.24
N LEU A 65 -9.63 9.03 -2.44
CA LEU A 65 -9.92 10.42 -2.82
C LEU A 65 -11.14 11.02 -2.08
N ARG A 66 -12.10 10.21 -1.66
CA ARG A 66 -13.25 10.64 -0.83
C ARG A 66 -12.86 10.78 0.65
N SER A 67 -11.84 10.05 1.09
CA SER A 67 -11.39 10.02 2.48
C SER A 67 -10.97 11.39 3.00
N PRO A 68 -11.31 11.75 4.25
CA PRO A 68 -10.84 12.99 4.87
C PRO A 68 -9.33 13.03 5.08
N TRP A 69 -8.66 11.88 5.13
CA TRP A 69 -7.22 11.74 5.43
C TRP A 69 -6.33 12.13 4.25
N THR A 70 -6.80 11.89 3.03
CA THR A 70 -6.04 12.12 1.79
C THR A 70 -5.92 13.60 1.42
N ARG A 71 -6.70 14.49 2.06
CA ARG A 71 -6.70 15.94 1.79
C ARG A 71 -5.35 16.62 2.07
N LYS A 72 -4.45 15.98 2.83
CA LYS A 72 -3.13 16.54 3.19
C LYS A 72 -2.05 16.40 2.11
N TYR A 73 -2.30 15.68 1.02
CA TYR A 73 -1.26 15.35 0.04
C TYR A 73 -1.64 15.73 -1.41
N PRO A 74 -0.66 16.00 -2.29
CA PRO A 74 -0.83 16.16 -3.75
C PRO A 74 -1.46 14.98 -4.49
N VAL A 75 -1.98 13.96 -3.79
CA VAL A 75 -2.69 12.79 -4.30
C VAL A 75 -4.08 13.21 -4.83
N ARG A 76 -4.13 14.22 -5.70
CA ARG A 76 -5.29 14.54 -6.53
C ARG A 76 -5.12 13.87 -7.88
N GLY A 77 -4.89 12.57 -7.87
CA GLY A 77 -4.81 11.59 -8.97
C GLY A 77 -4.57 12.03 -10.43
N GLY A 78 -3.89 13.15 -10.66
CA GLY A 78 -3.91 13.85 -11.93
C GLY A 78 -5.34 14.09 -12.49
N PRO A 79 -5.45 14.43 -13.79
CA PRO A 79 -6.73 14.48 -14.50
C PRO A 79 -7.52 13.15 -14.46
N LEU A 80 -6.81 12.03 -14.24
CA LEU A 80 -7.37 10.68 -14.28
C LEU A 80 -7.95 10.20 -12.94
N LYS A 81 -7.78 10.97 -11.86
CA LYS A 81 -8.21 10.64 -10.49
C LYS A 81 -7.73 9.26 -10.00
N ILE A 82 -6.47 8.92 -10.30
CA ILE A 82 -5.84 7.65 -9.91
C ILE A 82 -4.80 7.89 -8.81
N VAL A 83 -4.93 7.19 -7.69
CA VAL A 83 -3.95 7.13 -6.61
C VAL A 83 -2.97 6.00 -6.90
N TRP A 84 -1.79 6.36 -7.41
CA TRP A 84 -0.76 5.40 -7.79
C TRP A 84 0.56 5.73 -7.10
N ASP A 85 1.44 4.73 -7.00
CA ASP A 85 2.73 4.82 -6.28
C ASP A 85 2.56 5.37 -4.86
N TRP A 86 1.54 4.89 -4.17
CA TRP A 86 1.11 5.35 -2.86
C TRP A 86 1.19 4.21 -1.84
N VAL A 87 1.55 4.52 -0.60
CA VAL A 87 1.57 3.56 0.50
C VAL A 87 0.89 4.14 1.74
N ALA A 88 0.19 3.28 2.47
CA ALA A 88 -0.25 3.55 3.82
C ALA A 88 0.09 2.42 4.77
N CYS A 89 0.36 2.79 6.03
CA CYS A 89 0.56 1.86 7.13
C CYS A 89 -0.51 2.07 8.19
N TYR A 90 -1.05 0.96 8.68
CA TYR A 90 -2.13 0.91 9.65
C TYR A 90 -1.70 0.11 10.87
N PRO A 91 -2.07 0.52 12.09
CA PRO A 91 -1.77 -0.25 13.28
C PRO A 91 -2.50 -1.60 13.27
N PRO A 92 -2.01 -2.60 14.01
CA PRO A 92 -2.74 -3.84 14.24
C PRO A 92 -4.16 -3.56 14.72
N GLY A 93 -5.14 -4.27 14.14
CA GLY A 93 -6.55 -4.11 14.49
C GLY A 93 -7.29 -2.99 13.77
N ALA A 94 -6.62 -2.17 12.95
CA ALA A 94 -7.31 -1.20 12.10
C ALA A 94 -8.32 -1.90 11.17
N ARG A 95 -9.54 -1.36 11.11
CA ARG A 95 -10.64 -1.89 10.32
C ARG A 95 -11.17 -0.83 9.36
N TRP A 96 -11.48 -1.26 8.15
CA TRP A 96 -12.26 -0.47 7.22
C TRP A 96 -13.74 -0.69 7.56
N GLU A 97 -14.40 0.36 8.06
CA GLU A 97 -15.82 0.35 8.38
C GLU A 97 -16.58 1.24 7.38
N ALA A 98 -17.27 2.28 7.83
CA ALA A 98 -18.00 3.20 6.96
C ALA A 98 -17.08 4.14 6.15
N ASN A 99 -15.84 4.34 6.58
CA ASN A 99 -14.87 5.20 5.91
C ASN A 99 -13.51 4.50 5.83
N PHE A 100 -12.71 4.88 4.84
CA PHE A 100 -11.31 4.52 4.78
C PHE A 100 -10.59 4.90 6.10
N PRO A 101 -9.91 3.94 6.76
CA PRO A 101 -9.31 4.18 8.08
C PRO A 101 -8.20 5.23 8.01
N GLU A 102 -7.95 5.93 9.12
CA GLU A 102 -6.84 6.87 9.21
C GLU A 102 -5.51 6.11 9.19
N PRO A 103 -4.61 6.41 8.24
CA PRO A 103 -3.30 5.79 8.20
C PRO A 103 -2.32 6.50 9.16
N VAL A 104 -1.46 5.73 9.83
CA VAL A 104 -0.37 6.27 10.67
C VAL A 104 0.78 6.80 9.81
N VAL A 105 1.03 6.12 8.70
CA VAL A 105 1.94 6.58 7.64
C VAL A 105 1.14 6.62 6.35
N GLN A 106 1.21 7.71 5.61
CA GLN A 106 0.62 7.84 4.28
C GLN A 106 1.56 8.70 3.45
N GLU A 107 2.10 8.14 2.37
CA GLU A 107 3.14 8.81 1.60
C GLU A 107 3.11 8.38 0.13
N PHE A 108 3.75 9.20 -0.71
CA PHE A 108 3.95 8.97 -2.14
C PHE A 108 5.14 9.84 -2.61
N PRO A 109 5.88 9.43 -3.67
CA PRO A 109 5.91 8.08 -4.21
C PRO A 109 6.44 7.08 -3.17
N VAL A 110 6.15 5.78 -3.30
CA VAL A 110 6.57 4.77 -2.29
C VAL A 110 8.08 4.73 -2.09
N VAL A 111 8.86 5.07 -3.13
CA VAL A 111 10.32 5.12 -3.04
C VAL A 111 10.82 6.15 -2.02
N ASP A 112 10.13 7.29 -1.90
CA ASP A 112 10.52 8.38 -1.01
C ASP A 112 10.08 8.12 0.45
N SER A 113 9.17 7.18 0.65
CA SER A 113 8.63 6.83 1.97
C SER A 113 9.29 5.62 2.62
N ALA A 114 10.21 4.96 1.92
CA ALA A 114 10.76 3.67 2.34
C ALA A 114 11.44 3.72 3.72
N ASP A 115 12.15 4.80 4.05
CA ASP A 115 12.73 4.99 5.39
C ASP A 115 11.64 5.09 6.47
N ARG A 116 10.65 5.98 6.27
CA ARG A 116 9.56 6.19 7.22
C ARG A 116 8.74 4.93 7.47
N VAL A 117 8.45 4.15 6.42
CA VAL A 117 7.77 2.86 6.55
C VAL A 117 8.64 1.87 7.32
N ARG A 118 9.95 1.79 7.04
CA ARG A 118 10.87 0.91 7.78
C ARG A 118 10.99 1.28 9.25
N ASP A 119 10.98 2.57 9.58
CA ASP A 119 11.04 3.06 10.96
C ASP A 119 9.76 2.71 11.71
N TRP A 120 8.60 2.96 11.09
CA TRP A 120 7.31 2.58 11.66
C TRP A 120 7.22 1.06 11.90
N LEU A 121 7.67 0.25 10.94
CA LEU A 121 7.74 -1.22 11.12
C LEU A 121 8.68 -1.65 12.24
N GLY A 122 9.76 -0.90 12.47
CA GLY A 122 10.71 -1.14 13.57
C GLY A 122 10.15 -0.79 14.94
N GLY A 123 9.31 0.24 15.03
CA GLY A 123 8.63 0.64 16.27
C GLY A 123 7.36 -0.15 16.56
N ALA A 124 6.57 -0.48 15.53
CA ALA A 124 5.32 -1.23 15.66
C ALA A 124 5.54 -2.69 16.12
N ALA A 125 6.66 -3.30 15.73
CA ALA A 125 7.03 -4.64 16.22
C ALA A 125 7.26 -4.70 17.75
N ALA A 126 7.54 -3.55 18.40
CA ALA A 126 7.66 -3.47 19.86
C ALA A 126 6.32 -3.25 20.58
N ALA A 127 5.25 -2.90 19.86
CA ALA A 127 3.94 -2.59 20.42
C ALA A 127 2.92 -3.75 20.36
N VAL A 128 3.30 -4.88 19.75
CA VAL A 128 2.46 -6.08 19.71
C VAL A 128 2.80 -6.95 20.93
N GLU A 129 2.15 -6.68 22.07
CA GLU A 129 2.11 -7.67 23.15
C GLU A 129 1.38 -8.94 22.64
N PRO A 130 1.84 -10.14 23.03
CA PRO A 130 1.12 -11.37 22.71
C PRO A 130 -0.21 -11.35 23.45
N VAL A 131 -1.31 -11.48 22.69
CA VAL A 131 -2.64 -11.71 23.28
C VAL A 131 -2.60 -13.07 24.01
N PRO A 132 -3.04 -13.14 25.28
CA PRO A 132 -3.02 -14.37 26.08
C PRO A 132 -3.94 -15.48 25.54
#